data_AF-J9ES02-F1
#
_entry.id   AF-J9ES02-F1
#
_cell.length_a   1.000
_cell.length_b   1.000
_cell.length_c   1.000
_cell.angle_alpha   90.00
_cell.angle_beta   90.00
_cell.angle_gamma   90.00
#
_symmetry.space_group_name_H-M   'P 1'
#
loop_
_entity.id
_entity.type
_entity.pdbx_description
1 polymer ?
#
loop_
_entity_poly.entity_id
_entity_poly.type
_entity_poly.pdbx_seq_one_letter_code
_entity_poly.pdbx_strand_id
1 'polypeptide(L)' 'YDIKRTGYIIVRSIVNDENVLKPTILNAVLKLWNVIQSIRVEGPNDTTFDYPSICVKFPISPELDEIIANILMHKSSR' A
#
# COMPACT_ATOMS: atom_id res chain seq x y z
N TYR A 1 -7.61 -20.13 0.73
CA TYR A 1 -6.61 -19.08 0.99
C TYR A 1 -6.22 -19.18 2.45
N ASP A 2 -4.96 -19.40 2.77
CA ASP A 2 -4.52 -19.58 4.16
C ASP A 2 -4.35 -18.20 4.82
N ILE A 3 -5.29 -17.83 5.69
CA ILE A 3 -5.35 -16.51 6.36
C ILE A 3 -4.08 -16.27 7.21
N LYS A 4 -3.34 -17.34 7.55
CA LYS A 4 -2.12 -17.29 8.36
C LYS A 4 -0.93 -16.57 7.70
N ARG A 5 -0.99 -16.23 6.40
CA ARG A 5 0.10 -15.58 5.67
C ARG A 5 -0.24 -14.19 5.11
N THR A 6 -1.30 -13.55 5.61
CA THR A 6 -1.69 -12.20 5.17
C THR A 6 -0.96 -11.13 5.98
N GLY A 7 -0.22 -10.26 5.29
CA GLY A 7 0.36 -9.04 5.87
C GLY A 7 -0.53 -7.82 5.63
N TYR A 8 -0.61 -6.92 6.61
CA TYR A 8 -1.39 -5.68 6.53
C TYR A 8 -0.50 -4.47 6.77
N ILE A 9 -0.73 -3.41 6.00
CA ILE A 9 -0.19 -2.07 6.27
C ILE A 9 -1.36 -1.24 6.80
N ILE A 10 -1.28 -0.81 8.06
CA ILE A 10 -2.34 -0.04 8.71
C ILE A 10 -1.85 1.39 8.89
N VAL A 11 -2.55 2.34 8.28
CA VAL A 11 -2.24 3.77 8.35
C VAL A 11 -3.28 4.44 9.25
N ARG A 12 -2.80 5.10 10.30
CA ARG A 12 -3.63 5.80 11.28
C ARG A 12 -3.04 7.16 11.60
N SER A 13 -3.89 8.11 12.00
CA SER A 13 -3.38 9.33 12.64
C SER A 13 -2.91 9.01 14.07
N ILE A 14 -1.91 9.78 14.51
CA ILE A 14 -1.48 9.83 15.91
C ILE A 14 -2.46 10.64 16.77
N VAL A 15 -3.26 11.51 16.14
CA VAL A 15 -4.35 12.26 16.78
C VAL A 15 -5.63 11.46 16.59
N ASN A 16 -6.39 11.27 17.66
CA ASN A 16 -7.68 10.59 17.57
C ASN A 16 -8.65 11.38 16.67
N ASP A 17 -9.49 10.65 15.93
CA ASP A 17 -10.55 11.18 15.07
C ASP A 17 -10.11 12.04 13.87
N GLU A 18 -8.81 12.08 13.55
CA GLU A 18 -8.36 12.78 12.34
C GLU A 18 -8.69 11.99 11.07
N ASN A 19 -9.23 12.67 10.06
CA ASN A 19 -9.50 12.08 8.75
C ASN A 19 -8.19 11.68 8.03
N VAL A 20 -8.00 10.38 7.83
CA VAL A 20 -6.86 9.81 7.09
C VAL A 20 -7.07 9.74 5.57
N LEU A 21 -8.30 9.90 5.08
CA LEU A 21 -8.64 9.88 3.66
C LEU A 21 -8.42 11.25 3.01
N LYS A 22 -7.19 11.77 3.12
CA LYS A 22 -6.76 13.02 2.49
C LYS A 22 -5.83 12.72 1.31
N PRO A 23 -5.83 13.55 0.24
CA PRO A 23 -4.97 13.32 -0.93
C PRO A 23 -3.48 13.21 -0.57
N THR A 24 -3.02 14.00 0.40
CA THR A 24 -1.63 13.99 0.88
C THR A 24 -1.26 12.67 1.56
N ILE A 25 -2.14 12.14 2.38
CA ILE A 25 -1.95 10.87 3.09
C ILE A 25 -1.97 9.74 2.06
N LEU A 26 -2.96 9.69 1.18
CA LEU A 26 -3.07 8.66 0.15
C LEU A 26 -1.85 8.65 -0.78
N ASN A 27 -1.34 9.82 -1.18
CA ASN A 27 -0.10 9.92 -1.95
C ASN A 27 1.13 9.41 -1.18
N ALA A 28 1.22 9.66 0.13
CA ALA A 28 2.29 9.11 0.96
C ALA A 28 2.19 7.59 1.09
N VAL A 29 0.97 7.06 1.23
CA VAL A 29 0.72 5.61 1.28
C VAL A 29 1.09 4.92 -0.03
N LEU A 30 0.76 5.50 -1.18
CA LEU A 30 1.17 4.95 -2.48
C LEU A 30 2.70 4.95 -2.65
N LYS A 31 3.38 5.99 -2.16
CA LYS A 31 4.85 6.01 -2.13
C LYS A 31 5.43 4.94 -1.22
N LEU A 32 4.86 4.76 -0.02
CA LEU A 32 5.24 3.69 0.89
C LEU A 32 5.06 2.31 0.25
N TRP A 33 3.94 2.11 -0.45
CA TRP A 33 3.68 0.87 -1.17
C TRP A 33 4.73 0.59 -2.24
N ASN A 34 5.15 1.60 -3.00
CA ASN A 34 6.24 1.46 -3.98
C ASN A 34 7.57 1.09 -3.32
N VAL A 35 7.88 1.63 -2.13
CA VAL A 35 9.06 1.25 -1.35
C VAL A 35 8.97 -0.21 -0.89
N ILE A 36 7.80 -0.66 -0.44
CA ILE A 36 7.61 -2.04 0.00
C ILE A 36 7.80 -3.01 -1.17
N GLN A 37 7.31 -2.68 -2.35
CA GLN A 37 7.52 -3.48 -3.55
C GLN A 37 8.99 -3.58 -3.98
N SER A 38 9.84 -2.64 -3.58
CA SER A 38 11.28 -2.68 -3.90
C SER A 38 12.12 -3.39 -2.83
N ILE A 39 11.52 -3.86 -1.74
CA ILE A 39 12.23 -4.60 -0.70
C ILE A 39 12.81 -5.90 -1.28
N ARG A 40 14.11 -6.08 -1.04
CA ARG A 40 14.85 -7.32 -1.31
C ARG A 40 15.31 -7.90 0.00
N VAL A 41 15.12 -9.20 0.17
CA VAL A 41 15.51 -9.97 1.34
C VAL A 41 16.53 -11.01 0.91
N GLU A 42 17.69 -10.97 1.53
CA GLU A 42 18.72 -11.99 1.40
C GLU A 42 18.36 -13.18 2.29
N GLY A 43 18.22 -14.35 1.69
CA GLY A 43 17.91 -15.61 2.34
C GLY A 43 19.14 -16.51 2.48
N PRO A 44 18.97 -17.68 3.13
CA PRO A 44 20.03 -18.68 3.22
C PRO A 44 20.47 -19.16 1.82
N ASN A 45 21.73 -19.59 1.69
CA ASN A 45 22.30 -20.19 0.47
C ASN A 45 22.29 -19.25 -0.76
N ASP A 46 22.67 -17.98 -0.59
CA ASP A 46 22.72 -16.97 -1.67
C ASP A 46 21.38 -16.76 -2.40
N THR A 47 20.26 -17.12 -1.76
CA THR A 47 18.95 -16.83 -2.31
C THR A 47 18.60 -15.37 -2.06
N THR A 48 18.12 -14.67 -3.07
CA THR A 48 17.57 -13.32 -2.91
C THR A 48 16.11 -13.36 -3.34
N PHE A 49 15.22 -12.86 -2.48
CA PHE A 49 13.80 -12.76 -2.77
C PHE A 49 13.40 -11.29 -2.80
N ASP A 50 12.61 -10.90 -3.78
CA ASP A 50 11.92 -9.61 -3.75
C ASP A 50 10.52 -9.78 -3.14
N TYR A 51 9.99 -8.72 -2.55
CA TYR A 51 8.66 -8.74 -1.95
C TYR A 51 7.57 -9.24 -2.93
N PRO A 52 7.54 -8.83 -4.22
CA PRO A 52 6.59 -9.37 -5.20
C PRO A 52 6.66 -10.89 -5.40
N SER A 53 7.85 -11.51 -5.35
CA SER A 53 8.04 -12.96 -5.57
C SER A 53 7.42 -13.84 -4.48
N ILE A 54 7.23 -13.28 -3.28
CA ILE A 54 6.69 -14.00 -2.11
C ILE A 54 5.23 -13.62 -1.79
N CYS A 55 4.68 -12.62 -2.48
CA CYS A 55 3.34 -12.11 -2.24
C CYS A 55 2.41 -12.44 -3.40
N VAL A 56 1.19 -12.89 -3.09
CA VAL A 56 0.12 -12.98 -4.09
C VAL A 56 -0.53 -11.61 -4.20
N LYS A 57 -0.59 -11.06 -5.41
CA LYS A 57 -1.32 -9.82 -5.67
C LYS A 57 -2.81 -10.11 -5.56
N PHE A 58 -3.45 -9.59 -4.52
CA PHE A 58 -4.91 -9.67 -4.43
C PHE A 58 -5.50 -8.80 -5.55
N PRO A 59 -6.51 -9.29 -6.30
CA PRO A 59 -7.17 -8.48 -7.32
C PRO A 59 -7.80 -7.27 -6.61
N ILE A 60 -7.30 -6.09 -6.94
CA ILE A 60 -7.91 -4.83 -6.54
C ILE A 60 -9.14 -4.64 -7.45
N SER A 61 -10.29 -4.31 -6.85
CA SER A 61 -11.47 -4.00 -7.65
C SER A 61 -11.23 -2.70 -8.44
N PRO A 62 -11.68 -2.62 -9.70
CA PRO A 62 -11.60 -1.37 -10.47
C PRO A 62 -12.24 -0.17 -9.75
N GLU A 63 -13.27 -0.43 -8.93
CA GLU A 63 -13.94 0.56 -8.09
C GLU A 63 -12.98 1.20 -7.07
N LEU A 64 -12.06 0.43 -6.49
CA LEU A 64 -11.08 0.98 -5.54
C LEU A 64 -10.09 1.91 -6.26
N ASP A 65 -9.65 1.53 -7.47
CA ASP A 65 -8.77 2.37 -8.28
C ASP A 65 -9.44 3.71 -8.64
N GLU A 66 -10.74 3.69 -8.96
CA GLU A 66 -11.54 4.89 -9.22
C GLU A 66 -11.66 5.79 -7.99
N ILE A 67 -11.96 5.22 -6.81
CA ILE A 67 -12.03 5.97 -5.55
C ILE A 67 -10.68 6.63 -5.23
N ILE A 68 -9.58 5.89 -5.38
CA ILE A 68 -8.22 6.41 -5.17
C ILE A 68 -7.93 7.56 -6.13
N ALA A 69 -8.23 7.39 -7.42
CA ALA A 69 -8.04 8.43 -8.42
C ALA A 69 -8.84 9.69 -8.08
N ASN A 70 -10.11 9.56 -7.71
CA ASN A 70 -10.97 10.69 -7.33
C ASN A 70 -10.41 11.46 -6.13
N ILE A 71 -9.96 10.77 -5.08
CA ILE A 71 -9.35 11.40 -3.91
C ILE A 71 -8.06 12.14 -4.30
N LEU A 72 -7.22 11.55 -5.17
CA LEU A 72 -5.98 12.21 -5.61
C LEU A 72 -6.23 13.42 -6.51
N MET A 73 -7.25 13.38 -7.37
CA MET A 73 -7.59 14.46 -8.32
C MET A 73 -8.23 15.67 -7.64
N HIS A 74 -8.92 15.49 -6.50
CA HIS A 74 -9.40 16.60 -5.66
C HIS A 74 -8.30 17.54 -5.14
N LYS A 75 -7.02 17.20 -5.35
CA LYS A 75 -5.87 18.08 -5.14
C LYS A 75 -5.86 19.32 -6.05
N SER A 76 -6.63 19.35 -7.14
CA SER A 76 -6.52 20.40 -8.18
C SER A 76 -7.49 21.59 -8.05
N SER A 77 -8.34 21.67 -7.01
CA SER A 77 -9.40 22.70 -6.93
C SER A 77 -9.19 23.73 -5.81
N ARG A 78 -7.94 24.08 -5.48
CA ARG A 78 -7.63 25.24 -4.63
C ARG A 78 -6.49 26.05 -5.22
#